data_AF-A0A6J4QYU9-F1
#
_entry.id   AF-A0A6J4QYU9-F1
#
_cell.length_a   1.000
_cell.length_b   1.000
_cell.length_c   1.000
_cell.angle_alpha   90.00
_cell.angle_beta   90.00
_cell.angle_gamma   90.00
#
_symmetry.space_group_name_H-M   'P 1'
#
loop_
_entity.id
_entity.type
_entity.pdbx_description
1 polymer ?
#
loop_
_entity_poly.entity_id
_entity_poly.type
_entity_poly.pdbx_seq_one_letter_code
_entity_poly.pdbx_strand_id
1 'polypeptide(L)'
;MTEDNNAQPDRWPPGRRPASKWWLVAKEGNLGAGVLLADCGGEQALPIFSGEGEAEMFVWLKGAFEDGWRVRETSAGELVSILYGPCVGVGRVALDPSPEMVAETIRLVSVSRERFVSWIVDSPCSFSPLARARHHARVLIRLL
;
A
#
# COMPACT_ATOMS: atom_id res chain seq x y z
N MET A 1 17.72 16.72 38.64
CA MET A 1 16.40 17.36 38.55
C MET A 1 16.21 17.71 37.08
N THR A 2 15.68 16.73 36.33
CA THR A 2 14.32 16.70 35.70
C THR A 2 14.41 17.38 34.32
N GLU A 3 14.54 16.61 33.20
CA GLU A 3 13.45 16.12 32.31
C GLU A 3 12.46 17.27 31.96
N ASP A 4 12.25 17.63 30.69
CA ASP A 4 11.49 16.88 29.67
C ASP A 4 11.97 17.24 28.24
N ASN A 5 12.27 16.30 27.35
CA ASN A 5 11.37 15.44 26.58
C ASN A 5 10.38 16.20 25.67
N ASN A 6 10.81 16.50 24.44
CA ASN A 6 9.92 16.40 23.28
C ASN A 6 10.75 16.20 22.00
N ALA A 7 11.52 15.12 21.95
CA ALA A 7 11.96 14.61 20.67
C ALA A 7 10.73 13.93 20.06
N GLN A 8 10.11 14.58 19.09
CA GLN A 8 9.12 13.96 18.24
C GLN A 8 9.90 13.35 17.05
N PRO A 9 10.43 12.12 17.13
CA PRO A 9 10.71 11.41 15.89
C PRO A 9 9.34 11.17 15.23
N ASP A 10 9.27 10.95 13.93
CA ASP A 10 8.11 10.34 13.24
C ASP A 10 7.20 11.20 12.38
N ARG A 11 7.45 12.50 12.19
CA ARG A 11 6.84 13.18 11.03
C ARG A 11 7.72 13.03 9.80
N TRP A 12 7.16 12.40 8.77
CA TRP A 12 7.71 12.47 7.41
C TRP A 12 7.80 13.95 7.01
N PRO A 13 8.86 14.40 6.32
CA PRO A 13 8.90 15.76 5.81
C PRO A 13 7.65 16.03 4.95
N PRO A 14 6.94 17.16 5.15
CA PRO A 14 5.80 17.51 4.33
C PRO A 14 6.30 17.69 2.89
N GLY A 15 5.97 16.77 1.99
CA GLY A 15 6.43 16.92 0.60
C GLY A 15 6.07 15.81 -0.36
N ARG A 16 6.01 14.55 0.08
CA ARG A 16 5.66 13.46 -0.85
C ARG A 16 4.19 13.08 -0.68
N ARG A 17 3.35 13.60 -1.59
CA ARG A 17 2.01 13.02 -1.80
C ARG A 17 2.22 11.55 -2.14
N PRO A 18 1.49 10.61 -1.52
CA PRO A 18 1.60 9.22 -1.89
C PRO A 18 1.16 9.05 -3.32
N ALA A 19 1.68 8.00 -3.93
CA ALA A 19 1.31 7.65 -5.28
C ALA A 19 -0.21 7.39 -5.35
N SER A 20 -0.85 7.81 -6.45
CA SER A 20 -2.25 7.46 -6.71
C SER A 20 -2.42 6.00 -7.10
N LYS A 21 -1.31 5.32 -7.40
CA LYS A 21 -1.20 3.93 -7.81
C LYS A 21 -0.04 3.29 -7.09
N TRP A 22 -0.20 2.03 -6.72
CA TRP A 22 0.83 1.22 -6.09
C TRP A 22 0.96 -0.09 -6.83
N TRP A 23 2.07 -0.77 -6.63
CA TRP A 23 2.29 -2.09 -7.20
C TRP A 23 2.67 -3.06 -6.09
N LEU A 24 2.20 -4.30 -6.23
CA LEU A 24 2.58 -5.41 -5.39
C LEU A 24 2.76 -6.66 -6.26
N VAL A 25 3.32 -7.70 -5.65
CA VAL A 25 3.49 -9.00 -6.31
C VAL A 25 2.46 -9.96 -5.75
N ALA A 26 1.69 -10.57 -6.64
CA ALA A 26 0.69 -11.56 -6.29
C ALA A 26 0.65 -12.75 -7.25
N LYS A 27 0.26 -13.93 -6.77
CA LYS A 27 -0.03 -15.09 -7.62
C LYS A 27 -1.27 -14.83 -8.47
N GLU A 28 -1.29 -15.44 -9.64
CA GLU A 28 -2.43 -15.38 -10.55
C GLU A 28 -3.65 -16.10 -9.94
N GLY A 29 -4.67 -15.31 -9.57
CA GLY A 29 -5.84 -15.77 -8.81
C GLY A 29 -5.88 -15.24 -7.37
N ASN A 30 -7.09 -14.87 -6.92
CA ASN A 30 -7.52 -14.35 -5.61
C ASN A 30 -6.46 -13.70 -4.66
N LEU A 31 -6.65 -12.40 -4.38
CA LEU A 31 -5.84 -11.58 -3.46
C LEU A 31 -5.78 -12.08 -2.00
N GLY A 32 -6.60 -13.07 -1.66
CA GLY A 32 -6.75 -13.61 -0.31
C GLY A 32 -5.57 -14.42 0.23
N ALA A 33 -4.85 -15.13 -0.63
CA ALA A 33 -3.79 -16.07 -0.22
C ALA A 33 -2.52 -15.98 -1.09
N GLY A 34 -2.51 -15.07 -2.06
CA GLY A 34 -1.51 -15.01 -3.10
C GLY A 34 -0.69 -13.74 -3.09
N VAL A 35 -0.54 -13.00 -1.98
CA VAL A 35 0.31 -11.80 -1.94
C VAL A 35 1.70 -12.18 -1.44
N LEU A 36 2.75 -11.69 -2.11
CA LEU A 36 4.13 -11.99 -1.75
C LEU A 36 4.49 -11.27 -0.46
N LEU A 37 5.11 -11.99 0.48
CA LEU A 37 5.67 -11.44 1.71
C LEU A 37 7.19 -11.58 1.68
N ALA A 38 7.87 -10.59 2.24
CA ALA A 38 9.32 -10.59 2.41
C ALA A 38 9.68 -10.83 3.88
N ASP A 39 10.77 -11.57 4.10
CA ASP A 39 11.40 -11.63 5.43
C ASP A 39 11.96 -10.25 5.82
N CYS A 40 11.68 -9.85 7.05
CA CYS A 40 11.97 -8.54 7.63
C CYS A 40 12.68 -8.70 8.99
N GLY A 41 13.67 -9.59 9.03
CA GLY A 41 14.50 -9.86 10.20
C GLY A 41 13.73 -10.62 11.28
N GLY A 42 13.06 -11.71 10.89
CA GLY A 42 12.25 -12.54 11.79
C GLY A 42 10.77 -12.13 11.90
N GLU A 43 10.37 -11.07 11.20
CA GLU A 43 8.99 -10.68 10.95
C GLU A 43 8.68 -10.78 9.45
N GLN A 44 7.41 -10.74 9.06
CA GLN A 44 7.01 -10.62 7.66
C GLN A 44 6.67 -9.17 7.33
N ALA A 45 7.06 -8.72 6.14
CA ALA A 45 6.66 -7.44 5.58
C ALA A 45 5.97 -7.62 4.23
N LEU A 46 4.98 -6.78 3.94
CA LEU A 46 4.38 -6.67 2.62
C LEU A 46 5.22 -5.71 1.75
N PRO A 47 5.86 -6.18 0.65
CA PRO A 47 6.54 -5.30 -0.30
C PRO A 47 5.52 -4.49 -1.10
N ILE A 48 5.67 -3.16 -1.11
CA ILE A 48 4.87 -2.24 -1.90
C ILE A 48 5.81 -1.37 -2.72
N PHE A 49 5.51 -1.27 -4.01
CA PHE A 49 6.33 -0.56 -4.98
C PHE A 49 5.62 0.69 -5.48
N SER A 50 6.41 1.73 -5.75
CA SER A 50 6.01 3.03 -6.24
C SER A 50 5.91 3.08 -7.77
N GLY A 51 6.47 2.08 -8.46
CA GLY A 51 6.36 1.89 -9.89
C GLY A 51 6.29 0.42 -10.32
N GLU A 52 5.68 0.18 -11.48
CA GLU A 52 5.56 -1.14 -12.10
C GLU A 52 6.92 -1.78 -12.36
N GLY A 53 7.86 -1.05 -12.97
CA GLY A 53 9.19 -1.57 -13.31
C GLY A 53 10.02 -1.98 -12.08
N GLU A 54 9.82 -1.32 -10.93
CA GLU A 54 10.47 -1.72 -9.67
C GLU A 54 9.95 -3.07 -9.19
N ALA A 55 8.62 -3.25 -9.23
CA ALA A 55 7.98 -4.52 -8.91
C ALA A 55 8.38 -5.63 -9.90
N GLU A 56 8.45 -5.34 -11.19
CA GLU A 56 8.86 -6.31 -12.22
C GLU A 56 10.31 -6.75 -12.01
N MET A 57 11.21 -5.79 -11.75
CA MET A 57 12.62 -6.09 -11.47
C MET A 57 12.77 -6.92 -10.20
N PHE A 58 11.94 -6.66 -9.18
CA PHE A 58 11.92 -7.45 -7.95
C PHE A 58 11.55 -8.92 -8.22
N VAL A 59 10.49 -9.17 -9.00
CA VAL A 59 10.07 -10.54 -9.35
C VAL A 59 11.09 -11.23 -10.26
N TRP A 60 11.65 -10.50 -11.23
CA TRP A 60 12.62 -11.02 -12.19
C TRP A 60 13.90 -11.51 -11.50
N LEU A 61 14.51 -10.67 -10.65
CA LEU A 61 15.76 -11.01 -9.96
C LEU A 61 15.59 -12.09 -8.88
N LYS A 62 14.37 -12.29 -8.37
CA LYS A 62 14.04 -13.40 -7.46
C LYS A 62 13.69 -14.71 -8.18
N GLY A 63 13.61 -14.72 -9.51
CA GLY A 63 13.15 -15.88 -10.29
C GLY A 63 11.66 -16.22 -10.10
N ALA A 64 10.89 -15.31 -9.49
CA ALA A 64 9.55 -15.60 -8.99
C ALA A 64 8.48 -15.67 -10.10
N PHE A 65 8.78 -15.20 -11.32
CA PHE A 65 7.82 -15.29 -12.44
C PHE A 65 7.45 -16.72 -12.80
N GLU A 66 8.39 -17.66 -12.64
CA GLU A 66 8.21 -19.10 -12.93
C GLU A 66 7.24 -19.77 -11.95
N ASP A 67 7.08 -19.21 -10.74
CA ASP A 67 6.20 -19.71 -9.68
C ASP A 67 4.77 -19.12 -9.73
N GLY A 68 4.43 -18.47 -10.84
CA GLY A 68 3.12 -17.87 -11.07
C GLY A 68 2.91 -16.51 -10.38
N TRP A 69 3.98 -15.88 -9.89
CA TRP A 69 3.92 -14.51 -9.38
C TRP A 69 3.83 -13.49 -10.51
N ARG A 70 3.03 -12.46 -10.30
CA ARG A 70 2.76 -11.37 -11.24
C ARG A 70 2.74 -10.03 -10.51
N VAL A 71 3.18 -8.99 -11.19
CA VAL A 71 3.00 -7.62 -10.73
C VAL A 71 1.53 -7.24 -10.91
N ARG A 72 0.98 -6.53 -9.92
CA ARG A 72 -0.40 -6.03 -9.94
C ARG A 72 -0.44 -4.58 -9.47
N GLU A 73 -1.09 -3.74 -10.27
CA GLU A 73 -1.50 -2.39 -9.85
C GLU A 73 -2.59 -2.48 -8.77
N THR A 74 -2.49 -1.62 -7.76
CA THR A 74 -3.45 -1.54 -6.65
C THR A 74 -3.66 -0.11 -6.17
N SER A 75 -4.86 0.17 -5.70
CA SER A 75 -5.26 1.43 -5.08
C SER A 75 -4.97 1.46 -3.58
N ALA A 76 -4.94 2.67 -2.99
CA ALA A 76 -4.82 2.81 -1.53
C ALA A 76 -5.94 2.08 -0.76
N GLY A 77 -7.17 2.11 -1.25
CA GLY A 77 -8.29 1.40 -0.62
C GLY A 77 -8.18 -0.12 -0.69
N GLU A 78 -7.70 -0.66 -1.80
CA GLU A 78 -7.39 -2.09 -1.92
C GLU A 78 -6.22 -2.48 -1.00
N LEU A 79 -5.18 -1.66 -0.89
CA LEU A 79 -4.07 -1.91 0.05
C LEU A 79 -4.54 -1.98 1.50
N VAL A 80 -5.42 -1.06 1.91
CA VAL A 80 -6.05 -1.13 3.24
C VAL A 80 -6.83 -2.44 3.40
N SER A 81 -7.60 -2.83 2.37
CA SER A 81 -8.36 -4.08 2.39
C SER A 81 -7.47 -5.32 2.48
N ILE A 82 -6.31 -5.32 1.81
CA ILE A 82 -5.31 -6.38 1.88
C ILE A 82 -4.69 -6.46 3.28
N LEU A 83 -4.22 -5.33 3.83
CA LEU A 83 -3.55 -5.25 5.12
C LEU A 83 -4.44 -5.61 6.31
N TYR A 84 -5.75 -5.37 6.22
CA TYR A 84 -6.71 -5.71 7.27
C TYR A 84 -7.54 -6.98 6.99
N GLY A 85 -7.31 -7.65 5.86
CA GLY A 85 -7.93 -8.94 5.56
C GLY A 85 -6.86 -10.01 5.34
N PRO A 86 -6.49 -10.31 4.08
CA PRO A 86 -5.49 -11.32 3.72
C PRO A 86 -4.16 -11.25 4.49
N CYS A 87 -3.70 -10.03 4.80
CA CYS A 87 -2.42 -9.76 5.46
C CYS A 87 -2.60 -9.25 6.90
N VAL A 88 -3.67 -9.62 7.60
CA VAL A 88 -3.96 -9.14 8.97
C VAL A 88 -2.84 -9.42 9.99
N GLY A 89 -2.05 -10.47 9.78
CA GLY A 89 -0.89 -10.82 10.62
C GLY A 89 0.41 -10.09 10.26
N VAL A 90 0.43 -9.30 9.18
CA VAL A 90 1.62 -8.61 8.68
C VAL A 90 1.74 -7.24 9.36
N GLY A 91 2.76 -7.08 10.21
CA GLY A 91 2.98 -5.85 10.98
C GLY A 91 3.74 -4.76 10.23
N ARG A 92 4.34 -5.07 9.08
CA ARG A 92 5.25 -4.17 8.35
C ARG A 92 4.95 -4.07 6.87
N VAL A 93 5.24 -2.90 6.30
CA VAL A 93 5.19 -2.63 4.86
C VAL A 93 6.58 -2.15 4.43
N ALA A 94 7.21 -2.87 3.51
CA ALA A 94 8.49 -2.51 2.92
C ALA A 94 8.25 -1.66 1.66
N LEU A 95 8.80 -0.46 1.63
CA LEU A 95 8.62 0.48 0.51
C LEU A 95 9.80 0.35 -0.46
N ASP A 96 9.49 0.06 -1.73
CA ASP A 96 10.46 -0.08 -2.82
C ASP A 96 11.68 -0.94 -2.47
N PRO A 97 11.51 -2.13 -1.86
CA PRO A 97 12.67 -2.95 -1.49
C PRO A 97 13.38 -3.43 -2.76
N SER A 98 14.70 -3.32 -2.78
CA SER A 98 15.52 -3.93 -3.85
C SER A 98 15.55 -5.47 -3.66
N PRO A 99 15.51 -6.26 -4.74
CA PRO A 99 15.58 -7.72 -4.65
C PRO A 99 16.87 -8.26 -4.03
N GLU A 100 17.95 -7.47 -4.01
CA GLU A 100 19.23 -7.84 -3.42
C GLU A 100 19.29 -7.61 -1.90
N MET A 101 18.29 -6.91 -1.33
CA MET A 101 18.25 -6.64 0.11
C MET A 101 18.04 -7.94 0.88
N VAL A 102 18.88 -8.12 1.91
CA VAL A 102 18.68 -9.12 2.96
C VAL A 102 17.64 -8.63 3.97
N ALA A 103 17.13 -9.55 4.79
CA ALA A 103 16.01 -9.31 5.70
C ALA A 103 16.24 -8.12 6.65
N GLU A 104 17.47 -7.95 7.15
CA GLU A 104 17.87 -6.83 8.01
C GLU A 104 17.81 -5.49 7.29
N THR A 105 18.17 -5.45 6.00
CA THR A 105 18.12 -4.23 5.19
C THR A 105 16.69 -3.91 4.77
N ILE A 106 15.85 -4.93 4.50
CA ILE A 106 14.42 -4.76 4.26
C ILE A 106 13.75 -4.07 5.45
N ARG A 107 14.17 -4.39 6.69
CA ARG A 107 13.66 -3.73 7.90
C ARG A 107 13.92 -2.22 7.93
N LEU A 108 15.00 -1.73 7.30
CA LEU A 108 15.34 -0.30 7.24
C LEU A 108 14.41 0.48 6.30
N VAL A 109 13.92 -0.16 5.23
CA VAL A 109 12.94 0.43 4.29
C VAL A 109 11.50 0.07 4.66
N SER A 110 11.29 -0.54 5.82
CA SER A 110 9.98 -0.95 6.30
C SER A 110 9.41 0.00 7.33
N VAL A 111 8.12 0.30 7.20
CA VAL A 111 7.32 1.03 8.18
C VAL A 111 6.30 0.10 8.83
N SER A 112 5.82 0.45 10.02
CA SER A 112 4.68 -0.26 10.63
C SER A 112 3.44 -0.14 9.74
N ARG A 113 2.61 -1.18 9.68
CA ARG A 113 1.32 -1.19 8.98
C ARG A 113 0.48 0.04 9.30
N GLU A 114 0.37 0.40 10.58
CA GLU A 114 -0.48 1.50 11.07
C GLU A 114 0.00 2.84 10.51
N ARG A 115 1.31 3.09 10.53
CA ARG A 115 1.93 4.29 9.95
C ARG A 115 1.75 4.36 8.44
N PHE A 116 1.90 3.24 7.74
CA PHE A 116 1.67 3.19 6.29
C PHE A 116 0.22 3.52 5.93
N VAL A 117 -0.75 2.92 6.65
CA VAL A 117 -2.19 3.15 6.43
C VAL A 117 -2.55 4.60 6.69
N SER A 118 -2.11 5.19 7.81
CA SER A 118 -2.31 6.62 8.08
C SER A 118 -1.75 7.46 6.94
N TRP A 119 -0.53 7.18 6.47
CA TRP A 119 0.08 7.94 5.38
C TRP A 119 -0.73 7.91 4.07
N ILE A 120 -1.21 6.74 3.64
CA ILE A 120 -1.94 6.63 2.36
C ILE A 120 -3.40 7.08 2.45
N VAL A 121 -4.00 7.11 3.65
CA VAL A 121 -5.38 7.58 3.88
C VAL A 121 -5.43 9.08 4.14
N ASP A 122 -4.50 9.62 4.93
CA ASP A 122 -4.44 11.04 5.30
C ASP A 122 -3.96 11.93 4.15
N SER A 123 -3.53 11.30 3.06
CA SER A 123 -3.10 12.01 1.89
C SER A 123 -4.28 12.29 0.96
N PRO A 124 -4.57 13.57 0.67
CA PRO A 124 -5.62 13.92 -0.27
C PRO A 124 -5.16 13.63 -1.71
N CYS A 125 -5.15 12.35 -2.09
CA CYS A 125 -5.30 11.94 -3.46
C CYS A 125 -6.78 12.16 -3.80
N SER A 126 -7.05 13.21 -4.59
CA SER A 126 -8.37 13.68 -5.02
C SER A 126 -9.43 12.58 -5.09
N PHE A 127 -10.17 12.42 -3.99
CA PHE A 127 -11.39 11.64 -3.94
C PHE A 127 -12.39 12.41 -4.81
N SER A 128 -12.60 11.98 -6.06
CA SER A 128 -13.69 12.50 -6.88
C SER A 128 -14.98 11.79 -6.45
N PRO A 129 -15.92 12.42 -5.73
CA PRO A 129 -17.16 11.77 -5.33
C PRO A 129 -18.19 11.78 -6.47
N LEU A 130 -17.80 12.14 -7.70
CA LEU A 130 -18.74 12.36 -8.80
C LEU A 130 -18.99 11.11 -9.63
N ALA A 131 -19.49 10.06 -8.96
CA ALA A 131 -20.23 8.99 -9.61
C ALA A 131 -21.37 8.55 -8.69
N ARG A 132 -22.23 9.50 -8.27
CA ARG A 132 -23.50 9.15 -7.63
C ARG A 132 -24.63 10.09 -8.07
N ALA A 133 -25.51 9.50 -8.88
CA ALA A 133 -26.92 9.82 -9.07
C ALA A 133 -27.30 11.20 -9.63
N ARG A 134 -27.47 11.28 -10.96
CA ARG A 134 -28.54 12.10 -11.56
C ARG A 134 -29.75 11.21 -11.84
N HIS A 135 -30.64 11.07 -10.87
CA HIS A 135 -32.04 10.75 -11.18
C HIS A 135 -32.78 12.08 -11.36
N HIS A 136 -33.06 12.43 -12.62
CA HIS A 136 -34.05 13.44 -12.94
C HIS A 136 -35.43 12.94 -12.52
N ALA A 137 -35.89 13.33 -11.33
CA ALA A 137 -37.31 13.31 -11.02
C ALA A 137 -37.97 14.51 -11.71
N ARG A 138 -38.70 14.24 -12.80
CA ARG A 138 -39.65 15.18 -13.39
C ARG A 138 -40.77 15.42 -12.38
N VAL A 139 -40.83 16.61 -11.79
CA VAL A 139 -42.06 17.11 -11.15
C VAL A 139 -42.71 18.08 -12.14
N LEU A 140 -43.82 17.61 -12.73
CA LEU A 140 -44.77 18.43 -13.48
C LEU A 140 -45.46 19.35 -12.47
N ILE A 141 -45.28 20.67 -12.58
CA ILE A 141 -46.19 21.62 -11.93
C ILE A 141 -47.31 21.90 -12.93
N ARG A 142 -48.49 21.35 -12.62
CA ARG A 142 -49.78 21.84 -13.11
C ARG A 142 -50.33 22.75 -12.01
N LEU A 143 -50.72 23.98 -12.34
CA LEU A 143 -51.81 24.70 -11.67
C LEU A 143 -52.21 25.94 -12.48
N LEU A 144 -53.49 25.91 -12.87
CA LEU A 144 -54.42 26.96 -13.33
C LEU A 144 -54.16 27.58 -14.71
#